data_AF-A0A2V8RRC7-F1
#
_entry.id   AF-A0A2V8RRC7-F1
#
_cell.length_a   1.000
_cell.length_b   1.000
_cell.length_c   1.000
_cell.angle_alpha   90.00
_cell.angle_beta   90.00
_cell.angle_gamma   90.00
#
_symmetry.space_group_name_H-M   'P 1'
#
loop_
_entity.id
_entity.type
_entity.pdbx_description
1 polymer ?
#
loop_
_entity_poly.entity_id
_entity_poly.type
_entity_poly.pdbx_seq_one_letter_code
_entity_poly.pdbx_strand_id
1 'polypeptide(L)'
;MRSTATFILCLFAVTILLPSRAFCDVAPEPGYKRITIDLILETNGDVSDYRLFIKSGGDLKEVFISPGKQTHILPLGGGAFYSTGTLVAVPKKNLEDLDDAPDEGKLSEKAVYGGKVPGAIELVNHRFSREVREGEAAGYQDPVYRIERDPQSGLKAVYVSGGAAVGQTIATESSGRLFWQSAGAAIVAGIFLVFGITILGIIHFRKKAKEL
;
A
#
# COMPACT_ATOMS: atom_id res chain seq x y z
N MET A 1 41.10 17.00 -25.69
CA MET A 1 40.09 17.64 -24.81
C MET A 1 38.98 16.65 -24.55
N ARG A 2 38.87 16.12 -23.32
CA ARG A 2 37.85 15.11 -22.95
C ARG A 2 36.46 15.78 -22.98
N SER A 3 35.53 15.15 -23.70
CA SER A 3 34.21 15.67 -24.04
C SER A 3 33.37 15.96 -22.80
N THR A 4 33.29 17.23 -22.42
CA THR A 4 32.37 17.75 -21.40
C THR A 4 30.90 17.46 -21.73
N ALA A 5 30.58 17.31 -23.02
CA ALA A 5 29.24 16.96 -23.49
C ALA A 5 28.80 15.56 -23.05
N THR A 6 29.71 14.58 -22.98
CA THR A 6 29.41 13.21 -22.57
C THR A 6 29.12 13.13 -21.07
N PHE A 7 29.80 13.97 -20.28
CA PHE A 7 29.62 14.07 -18.84
C PHE A 7 28.27 14.72 -18.48
N ILE A 8 27.88 15.79 -19.19
CA ILE A 8 26.58 16.45 -19.03
C ILE A 8 25.43 15.50 -19.43
N LEU A 9 25.61 14.72 -20.49
CA LEU A 9 24.61 13.73 -20.94
C LEU A 9 24.40 12.62 -19.90
N CYS A 10 25.48 12.12 -19.29
CA CYS A 10 25.40 11.14 -18.21
C CYS A 10 24.76 11.74 -16.95
N LEU A 11 25.06 13.00 -16.62
CA LEU A 11 24.46 13.69 -15.47
C LEU A 11 22.95 13.88 -15.67
N PHE A 12 22.52 14.30 -16.86
CA PHE A 12 21.10 14.45 -17.23
C PHE A 12 20.37 13.11 -17.21
N ALA A 13 21.00 12.06 -17.75
CA ALA A 13 20.44 10.71 -17.72
C ALA A 13 20.27 10.21 -16.28
N VAL A 14 21.24 10.43 -15.41
CA VAL A 14 21.16 10.06 -13.98
C VAL A 14 20.08 10.88 -13.26
N THR A 15 19.93 12.18 -13.51
CA THR A 15 18.89 13.01 -12.88
C THR A 15 17.48 12.78 -13.41
N ILE A 16 17.31 12.34 -14.66
CA ILE A 16 15.99 11.98 -15.23
C ILE A 16 15.61 10.53 -14.84
N LEU A 17 16.59 9.62 -14.74
CA LEU A 17 16.37 8.22 -14.32
C LEU A 17 16.22 8.05 -12.81
N LEU A 18 16.55 9.07 -12.01
CA LEU A 18 16.22 9.14 -10.59
C LEU A 18 14.95 9.99 -10.43
N PRO A 19 13.73 9.44 -10.63
CA PRO A 19 12.55 10.08 -10.09
C PRO A 19 12.74 10.05 -8.57
N SER A 20 13.17 11.18 -8.01
CA SER A 20 13.20 11.41 -6.58
C SER A 20 11.75 11.31 -6.09
N ARG A 21 11.38 10.10 -5.66
CA ARG A 21 10.16 9.77 -4.94
C ARG A 21 10.23 10.42 -3.56
N ALA A 22 10.21 11.74 -3.51
CA ALA A 22 9.99 12.47 -2.28
C ALA A 22 8.49 12.45 -2.00
N PHE A 23 8.01 11.34 -1.43
CA PHE A 23 6.73 11.34 -0.72
C PHE A 23 6.97 12.08 0.59
N CYS A 24 6.96 13.41 0.54
CA CYS A 24 7.07 14.21 1.75
C CYS A 24 5.84 13.92 2.60
N ASP A 25 6.09 13.38 3.78
CA ASP A 25 5.07 13.17 4.78
C ASP A 25 4.50 14.53 5.19
N VAL A 26 3.20 14.74 5.02
CA VAL A 26 2.56 16.03 5.35
C VAL A 26 2.58 16.17 6.86
N ALA A 27 3.18 17.25 7.37
CA ALA A 27 3.21 17.53 8.79
C ALA A 27 1.78 17.71 9.33
N PRO A 28 1.47 17.25 10.55
CA PRO A 28 0.17 17.48 11.17
C PRO A 28 -0.14 18.97 11.33
N GLU A 29 -1.41 19.31 11.40
CA GLU A 29 -1.83 20.68 11.73
C GLU A 29 -1.27 21.12 13.10
N PRO A 30 -0.95 22.42 13.30
CA PRO A 30 -0.52 22.92 14.60
C PRO A 30 -1.52 22.57 15.72
N GLY A 31 -1.02 21.99 16.82
CA GLY A 31 -1.85 21.51 17.94
C GLY A 31 -2.37 20.08 17.78
N TYR A 32 -2.06 19.42 16.66
CA TYR A 32 -2.34 18.02 16.41
C TYR A 32 -1.05 17.21 16.33
N LYS A 33 -1.12 15.97 16.83
CA LYS A 33 -0.05 14.98 16.77
C LYS A 33 -0.54 13.77 15.99
N ARG A 34 0.28 13.29 15.07
CA ARG A 34 0.03 12.01 14.40
C ARG A 34 0.43 10.87 15.33
N ILE A 35 -0.50 9.93 15.51
CA ILE A 35 -0.30 8.69 16.25
C ILE A 35 -0.49 7.50 15.32
N THR A 36 0.24 6.43 15.62
CA THR A 36 0.02 5.11 15.02
C THR A 36 -1.03 4.39 15.86
N ILE A 37 -1.97 3.74 15.20
CA ILE A 37 -3.07 3.01 15.83
C ILE A 37 -2.97 1.55 15.39
N ASP A 38 -2.82 0.65 16.34
CA ASP A 38 -2.77 -0.79 16.06
C ASP A 38 -4.19 -1.34 15.88
N LEU A 39 -4.31 -2.38 15.05
CA LEU A 39 -5.53 -3.17 15.01
C LEU A 39 -5.37 -4.34 15.97
N ILE A 40 -6.12 -4.33 17.07
CA ILE A 40 -6.11 -5.42 18.05
C ILE A 40 -7.27 -6.37 17.74
N LEU A 41 -6.95 -7.64 17.54
CA LEU A 41 -7.92 -8.70 17.31
C LEU A 41 -7.96 -9.69 18.47
N GLU A 42 -9.15 -10.13 18.85
CA GLU A 42 -9.37 -11.24 19.76
C GLU A 42 -10.41 -12.21 19.21
N THR A 43 -10.40 -13.45 19.68
CA THR A 43 -11.46 -14.41 19.37
C THR A 43 -11.72 -15.31 20.56
N ASN A 44 -12.99 -15.65 20.77
CA ASN A 44 -13.44 -16.56 21.82
C ASN A 44 -13.73 -17.97 21.28
N GLY A 45 -13.82 -18.12 19.96
CA GLY A 45 -14.15 -19.38 19.30
C GLY A 45 -13.03 -19.89 18.43
N ASP A 46 -13.19 -21.12 17.94
CA ASP A 46 -12.32 -21.62 16.89
C ASP A 46 -12.71 -21.01 15.54
N VAL A 47 -11.75 -20.34 14.90
CA VAL A 47 -11.84 -19.78 13.54
C VAL A 47 -10.85 -20.47 12.59
N SER A 48 -10.34 -21.64 12.98
CA SER A 48 -9.33 -22.38 12.23
C SER A 48 -9.79 -22.83 10.84
N ASP A 49 -11.08 -22.79 10.53
CA ASP A 49 -11.66 -23.00 9.20
C ASP A 49 -11.43 -21.84 8.24
N TYR A 50 -10.95 -20.70 8.73
CA TYR A 50 -10.59 -19.52 7.94
C TYR A 50 -9.08 -19.22 8.02
N ARG A 51 -8.57 -18.57 6.97
CA ARG A 51 -7.29 -17.87 6.98
C ARG A 51 -7.57 -16.37 6.93
N LEU A 52 -6.93 -15.63 7.83
CA LEU A 52 -7.12 -14.19 7.97
C LEU A 52 -5.97 -13.46 7.30
N PHE A 53 -6.27 -12.42 6.55
CA PHE A 53 -5.28 -11.61 5.87
C PHE A 53 -5.55 -10.13 6.12
N ILE A 54 -4.48 -9.37 6.38
CA ILE A 54 -4.51 -7.92 6.37
C ILE A 54 -3.92 -7.44 5.04
N LYS A 55 -4.70 -6.67 4.28
CA LYS A 55 -4.22 -5.95 3.09
C LYS A 55 -4.00 -4.50 3.45
N SER A 56 -2.81 -3.97 3.18
CA SER A 56 -2.53 -2.55 3.34
C SER A 56 -1.63 -2.08 2.21
N GLY A 57 -2.04 -1.02 1.52
CA GLY A 57 -1.38 -0.59 0.29
C GLY A 57 -1.30 -1.71 -0.75
N GLY A 58 -0.07 -2.09 -1.10
CA GLY A 58 0.26 -3.15 -2.06
C GLY A 58 0.92 -4.35 -1.41
N ASP A 59 0.72 -4.53 -0.10
CA ASP A 59 1.17 -5.70 0.64
C ASP A 59 -0.03 -6.44 1.24
N LEU A 60 0.14 -7.76 1.37
CA LEU A 60 -0.80 -8.66 2.01
C LEU A 60 -0.03 -9.56 2.96
N LYS A 61 -0.54 -9.67 4.19
CA LYS A 61 0.07 -10.50 5.23
C LYS A 61 -0.99 -11.37 5.87
N GLU A 62 -0.66 -12.64 6.05
CA GLU A 62 -1.48 -13.55 6.84
C GLU A 62 -1.36 -13.22 8.33
N VAL A 63 -2.51 -13.25 9.01
CA VAL A 63 -2.63 -12.99 10.44
C VAL A 63 -3.06 -14.28 11.12
N PHE A 64 -2.30 -14.67 12.14
CA PHE A 64 -2.65 -15.78 13.00
C PHE A 64 -3.26 -15.24 14.29
N ILE A 65 -4.50 -15.65 14.57
CA ILE A 65 -5.16 -15.33 15.84
C ILE A 65 -5.32 -16.60 16.66
N SER A 66 -5.08 -16.48 17.97
CA SER A 66 -5.23 -17.59 18.91
C SER A 66 -6.42 -17.32 19.84
N PRO A 67 -7.24 -18.33 20.16
CA PRO A 67 -8.35 -18.17 21.11
C PRO A 67 -7.88 -17.63 22.46
N GLY A 68 -8.59 -16.64 22.99
CA GLY A 68 -8.31 -16.03 24.29
C GLY A 68 -7.03 -15.17 24.36
N LYS A 69 -6.40 -14.87 23.22
CA LYS A 69 -5.24 -13.97 23.15
C LYS A 69 -5.53 -12.79 22.22
N GLN A 70 -4.99 -11.63 22.58
CA GLN A 70 -4.99 -10.46 21.71
C GLN A 70 -3.83 -10.54 20.72
N THR A 71 -4.16 -10.39 19.44
CA THR A 71 -3.20 -10.27 18.35
C THR A 71 -3.13 -8.82 17.91
N HIS A 72 -1.94 -8.24 17.98
CA HIS A 72 -1.68 -6.88 17.51
C HIS A 72 -1.25 -6.91 16.06
N ILE A 73 -1.94 -6.14 15.22
CA ILE A 73 -1.59 -5.94 13.82
C ILE A 73 -1.07 -4.52 13.66
N LEU A 74 0.19 -4.44 13.26
CA LEU A 74 0.87 -3.20 12.91
C LEU A 74 0.66 -2.87 11.42
N PRO A 75 0.81 -1.59 11.01
CA PRO A 75 0.84 -1.25 9.59
C PRO A 75 1.96 -2.02 8.86
N LEU A 76 1.67 -2.46 7.63
CA LEU A 76 2.62 -3.26 6.83
C LEU A 76 3.77 -2.42 6.24
N GLY A 77 3.66 -1.10 6.29
CA GLY A 77 4.65 -0.17 5.77
C GLY A 77 4.45 1.24 6.32
N GLY A 78 5.19 2.20 5.77
CA GLY A 78 5.18 3.60 6.20
C GLY A 78 4.50 4.56 5.23
N GLY A 79 4.03 5.69 5.75
CA GLY A 79 3.44 6.78 4.96
C GLY A 79 1.98 6.59 4.59
N ALA A 80 1.43 7.53 3.82
CA ALA A 80 0.01 7.58 3.48
C ALA A 80 -0.52 6.32 2.79
N PHE A 81 0.33 5.64 2.02
CA PHE A 81 -0.04 4.44 1.26
C PHE A 81 -0.39 3.23 2.15
N TYR A 82 0.18 3.18 3.36
CA TYR A 82 -0.06 2.13 4.36
C TYR A 82 -0.90 2.64 5.56
N SER A 83 -1.53 3.80 5.41
CA SER A 83 -2.30 4.43 6.49
C SER A 83 -3.62 3.72 6.79
N THR A 84 -4.09 2.87 5.89
CA THR A 84 -5.29 2.04 6.06
C THR A 84 -5.01 0.59 5.68
N GLY A 85 -5.78 -0.34 6.23
CA GLY A 85 -5.79 -1.71 5.76
C GLY A 85 -7.10 -2.43 6.08
N THR A 86 -7.39 -3.44 5.28
CA THR A 86 -8.61 -4.24 5.39
C THR A 86 -8.28 -5.65 5.82
N LEU A 87 -8.87 -6.07 6.94
CA LEU A 87 -8.84 -7.44 7.41
C LEU A 87 -9.90 -8.25 6.67
N VAL A 88 -9.48 -9.35 6.06
CA VAL A 88 -10.34 -10.28 5.33
C VAL A 88 -10.17 -11.68 5.86
N ALA A 89 -11.28 -12.40 5.97
CA ALA A 89 -11.29 -13.83 6.23
C ALA A 89 -11.61 -14.60 4.95
N VAL A 90 -10.85 -15.67 4.70
CA VAL A 90 -11.05 -16.56 3.56
C VAL A 90 -11.27 -17.99 4.07
N PRO A 91 -12.37 -18.67 3.69
CA PRO A 91 -12.58 -20.08 4.03
C PRO A 91 -11.45 -20.94 3.45
N LYS A 92 -10.85 -21.82 4.26
CA LYS A 92 -9.76 -22.72 3.82
C LYS A 92 -10.17 -23.60 2.65
N LYS A 93 -11.40 -24.12 2.67
CA LYS A 93 -11.97 -24.92 1.57
C LYS A 93 -11.93 -24.22 0.20
N ASN A 94 -12.00 -22.89 0.17
CA ASN A 94 -11.97 -22.11 -1.08
C ASN A 94 -10.54 -21.77 -1.52
N LEU A 95 -9.54 -22.10 -0.69
CA LEU A 95 -8.11 -21.95 -0.99
C LEU A 95 -7.48 -23.24 -1.49
N GLU A 96 -8.07 -24.40 -1.18
CA GLU A 96 -7.63 -25.71 -1.67
C GLU A 96 -7.75 -25.82 -3.20
N ASP A 97 -8.74 -25.15 -3.81
CA ASP A 97 -8.89 -25.09 -5.28
C ASP A 97 -7.89 -24.15 -5.99
N LEU A 98 -7.06 -23.42 -5.24
CA LEU A 98 -6.04 -22.50 -5.75
C LEU A 98 -4.62 -23.10 -5.72
N ASP A 99 -4.51 -24.42 -5.46
CA ASP A 99 -3.27 -25.19 -5.54
C ASP A 99 -2.74 -25.26 -6.97
N ASP A 100 -2.08 -24.20 -7.41
CA ASP A 100 -1.05 -24.24 -8.45
C ASP A 100 0.27 -23.74 -7.85
N ALA A 101 1.06 -24.74 -7.44
CA ALA A 101 2.49 -24.80 -7.21
C ALA A 101 3.16 -23.85 -6.17
N PRO A 102 3.86 -24.43 -5.18
CA PRO A 102 4.67 -23.72 -4.21
C PRO A 102 6.03 -23.39 -4.83
N ASP A 103 6.15 -22.21 -5.42
CA ASP A 103 7.41 -21.48 -5.36
C ASP A 103 7.20 -20.24 -4.48
N GLU A 104 7.73 -20.34 -3.25
CA GLU A 104 7.87 -19.27 -2.27
C GLU A 104 6.59 -18.70 -1.64
N GLY A 105 5.78 -19.54 -0.98
CA GLY A 105 5.10 -19.18 0.29
C GLY A 105 4.18 -17.95 0.33
N LYS A 106 3.80 -17.37 -0.81
CA LYS A 106 2.92 -16.21 -0.90
C LYS A 106 1.71 -16.60 -1.70
N LEU A 107 0.58 -16.79 -1.01
CA LEU A 107 -0.73 -16.63 -1.64
C LEU A 107 -0.69 -15.29 -2.36
N SER A 108 -0.62 -15.32 -3.70
CA SER A 108 -0.41 -14.10 -4.46
C SER A 108 -1.56 -13.14 -4.15
N GLU A 109 -1.22 -11.88 -3.84
CA GLU A 109 -2.19 -10.80 -3.59
C GLU A 109 -3.34 -10.74 -4.63
N LYS A 110 -3.04 -11.19 -5.85
CA LYS A 110 -3.96 -11.27 -6.99
C LYS A 110 -5.08 -12.30 -6.78
N ALA A 111 -4.87 -13.38 -6.05
CA ALA A 111 -5.91 -14.36 -5.76
C ALA A 111 -6.89 -13.77 -4.74
N VAL A 112 -6.41 -13.36 -3.57
CA VAL A 112 -7.26 -12.97 -2.42
C VAL A 112 -8.06 -11.70 -2.68
N TYR A 113 -7.51 -10.71 -3.40
CA TYR A 113 -8.12 -9.36 -3.46
C TYR A 113 -8.47 -8.84 -4.85
N GLY A 114 -8.28 -9.61 -5.92
CA GLY A 114 -8.73 -9.24 -7.27
C GLY A 114 -10.24 -9.37 -7.49
N GLY A 115 -11.04 -9.57 -6.44
CA GLY A 115 -12.44 -10.00 -6.52
C GLY A 115 -12.61 -11.45 -7.02
N LYS A 116 -11.55 -12.26 -6.94
CA LYS A 116 -11.48 -13.60 -7.55
C LYS A 116 -11.53 -14.77 -6.58
N VAL A 117 -11.35 -14.56 -5.28
CA VAL A 117 -11.50 -15.65 -4.29
C VAL A 117 -12.96 -15.70 -3.83
N PRO A 118 -13.71 -16.77 -4.19
CA PRO A 118 -15.08 -16.93 -3.76
C PRO A 118 -15.16 -16.97 -2.23
N GLY A 119 -16.18 -16.31 -1.65
CA GLY A 119 -16.46 -16.39 -0.21
C GLY A 119 -15.49 -15.67 0.72
N ALA A 120 -14.65 -14.77 0.21
CA ALA A 120 -13.89 -13.84 1.07
C ALA A 120 -14.83 -12.88 1.80
N ILE A 121 -14.58 -12.66 3.09
CA ILE A 121 -15.42 -11.82 3.97
C ILE A 121 -14.57 -10.66 4.48
N GLU A 122 -14.96 -9.43 4.17
CA GLU A 122 -14.36 -8.24 4.77
C GLU A 122 -14.83 -8.09 6.21
N LEU A 123 -13.89 -8.09 7.15
CA LEU A 123 -14.17 -8.05 8.58
C LEU A 123 -14.03 -6.64 9.15
N VAL A 124 -12.90 -5.98 8.90
CA VAL A 124 -12.58 -4.65 9.45
C VAL A 124 -11.82 -3.84 8.42
N ASN A 125 -12.23 -2.59 8.21
CA ASN A 125 -11.41 -1.58 7.57
C ASN A 125 -10.82 -0.67 8.66
N HIS A 126 -9.51 -0.73 8.81
CA HIS A 126 -8.77 -0.09 9.90
C HIS A 126 -7.86 1.02 9.38
N ARG A 127 -7.73 2.09 10.16
CA ARG A 127 -6.82 3.20 9.89
C ARG A 127 -5.67 3.17 10.90
N PHE A 128 -4.47 2.84 10.42
CA PHE A 128 -3.26 2.73 11.22
C PHE A 128 -2.62 4.07 11.61
N SER A 129 -3.08 5.18 11.04
CA SER A 129 -2.51 6.51 11.31
C SER A 129 -3.60 7.57 11.43
N ARG A 130 -3.58 8.33 12.53
CA ARG A 130 -4.56 9.38 12.82
C ARG A 130 -3.89 10.60 13.42
N GLU A 131 -4.42 11.75 13.10
CA GLU A 131 -4.08 13.00 13.78
C GLU A 131 -5.09 13.23 14.91
N VAL A 132 -4.56 13.39 16.12
CA VAL A 132 -5.32 13.66 17.34
C VAL A 132 -4.79 14.92 18.00
N ARG A 133 -5.56 15.57 18.85
CA ARG A 133 -5.05 16.71 19.61
C ARG A 133 -3.90 16.27 20.50
N GLU A 134 -2.88 17.11 20.67
CA GLU A 134 -1.68 16.75 21.45
C GLU A 134 -2.01 16.23 22.86
N GLY A 135 -3.00 16.84 23.53
CA GLY A 135 -3.45 16.43 24.87
C GLY A 135 -4.18 15.08 24.91
N GLU A 136 -4.69 14.59 23.77
CA GLU A 136 -5.40 13.31 23.65
C GLU A 136 -4.48 12.16 23.25
N ALA A 137 -3.30 12.47 22.68
CA ALA A 137 -2.39 11.48 22.11
C ALA A 137 -1.88 10.44 23.12
N ALA A 138 -1.60 10.85 24.35
CA ALA A 138 -1.09 9.95 25.39
C ALA A 138 -2.16 8.99 25.96
N GLY A 139 -3.44 9.35 25.84
CA GLY A 139 -4.57 8.58 26.36
C GLY A 139 -5.32 7.80 25.29
N TYR A 140 -4.87 7.85 24.04
CA TYR A 140 -5.54 7.16 22.95
C TYR A 140 -5.39 5.64 23.11
N GLN A 141 -6.49 4.91 23.02
CA GLN A 141 -6.51 3.46 23.10
C GLN A 141 -6.74 2.86 21.71
N ASP A 142 -5.99 1.82 21.39
CA ASP A 142 -6.17 1.09 20.14
C ASP A 142 -7.54 0.37 20.11
N PRO A 143 -8.24 0.36 18.96
CA PRO A 143 -9.47 -0.38 18.82
C PRO A 143 -9.24 -1.88 18.96
N VAL A 144 -10.10 -2.52 19.76
CA VAL A 144 -10.15 -3.96 19.95
C VAL A 144 -11.38 -4.51 19.23
N TYR A 145 -11.15 -5.46 18.33
CA TYR A 145 -12.19 -6.18 17.60
C TYR A 145 -12.20 -7.65 17.99
N ARG A 146 -13.39 -8.16 18.26
CA ARG A 146 -13.61 -9.59 18.46
C ARG A 146 -14.14 -10.23 17.20
N ILE A 147 -13.45 -11.26 16.73
CA ILE A 147 -13.90 -12.07 15.60
C ILE A 147 -14.86 -13.13 16.13
N GLU A 148 -16.11 -13.05 15.67
CA GLU A 148 -17.20 -13.93 16.06
C GLU A 148 -17.78 -14.65 14.83
N ARG A 149 -18.34 -15.84 15.06
CA ARG A 149 -19.11 -16.53 14.02
C ARG A 149 -20.43 -15.83 13.79
N ASP A 150 -20.79 -15.66 12.53
CA ASP A 150 -22.05 -15.09 12.12
C ASP A 150 -22.85 -16.10 11.28
N PRO A 151 -24.11 -16.37 11.59
CA PRO A 151 -24.93 -17.33 10.84
C PRO A 151 -25.18 -16.93 9.37
N GLN A 152 -25.07 -15.64 9.03
CA GLN A 152 -25.35 -15.12 7.69
C GLN A 152 -24.07 -14.92 6.87
N SER A 153 -23.07 -14.25 7.46
CA SER A 153 -21.81 -13.93 6.76
C SER A 153 -20.68 -14.92 7.05
N GLY A 154 -20.88 -15.91 7.93
CA GLY A 154 -19.85 -16.86 8.37
C GLY A 154 -19.00 -16.32 9.52
N LEU A 155 -18.35 -15.18 9.30
CA LEU A 155 -17.62 -14.42 10.34
C LEU A 155 -18.02 -12.95 10.33
N LYS A 156 -17.87 -12.30 11.48
CA LYS A 156 -17.96 -10.85 11.64
C LYS A 156 -16.94 -10.35 12.67
N ALA A 157 -16.54 -9.10 12.54
CA ALA A 157 -15.79 -8.40 13.58
C ALA A 157 -16.73 -7.50 14.39
N VAL A 158 -16.74 -7.68 15.71
CA VAL A 158 -17.51 -6.88 16.65
C VAL A 158 -16.54 -5.96 17.39
N TYR A 159 -16.85 -4.66 17.39
CA TYR A 159 -16.08 -3.71 18.18
C TYR A 159 -16.31 -3.92 19.68
N VAL A 160 -15.23 -4.04 20.45
CA VAL A 160 -15.28 -4.30 21.91
C VAL A 160 -14.95 -3.04 22.71
N SER A 161 -13.85 -2.37 22.39
CA SER A 161 -13.31 -1.24 23.16
C SER A 161 -12.27 -0.44 22.38
N GLY A 162 -11.83 0.71 22.92
CA GLY A 162 -10.75 1.54 22.38
C GLY A 162 -11.20 2.82 21.69
N GLY A 163 -10.39 3.33 20.76
CA GLY A 163 -10.77 4.43 19.87
C GLY A 163 -11.65 3.93 18.72
N ALA A 164 -12.63 4.73 18.28
CA ALA A 164 -13.49 4.34 17.17
C ALA A 164 -12.69 4.17 15.87
N ALA A 165 -12.82 3.02 15.18
CA ALA A 165 -12.31 2.91 13.83
C ALA A 165 -13.20 3.74 12.90
N VAL A 166 -12.58 4.70 12.23
CA VAL A 166 -13.26 5.50 11.21
C VAL A 166 -13.22 4.68 9.93
N GLY A 167 -14.36 4.06 9.59
CA GLY A 167 -14.58 3.43 8.31
C GLY A 167 -14.54 4.49 7.20
N GLN A 168 -13.36 4.75 6.67
CA GLN A 168 -13.22 5.44 5.40
C GLN A 168 -12.90 4.41 4.32
N THR A 169 -13.59 4.56 3.19
CA THR A 169 -13.33 3.85 1.94
C THR A 169 -11.84 3.87 1.67
N ILE A 170 -11.28 2.69 1.37
CA ILE A 170 -9.87 2.47 1.02
C ILE A 170 -9.40 3.65 0.18
N ALA A 171 -8.39 4.38 0.66
CA ALA A 171 -7.81 5.49 -0.09
C ALA A 171 -7.44 4.94 -1.47
N THR A 172 -8.17 5.38 -2.49
CA THR A 172 -7.93 4.96 -3.88
C THR A 172 -6.46 5.19 -4.15
N GLU A 173 -5.77 4.18 -4.71
CA GLU A 173 -4.36 4.31 -5.04
C GLU A 173 -4.13 5.68 -5.69
N SER A 174 -3.23 6.48 -5.11
CA SER A 174 -3.04 7.85 -5.57
C SER A 174 -2.88 7.84 -7.10
N SER A 175 -3.65 8.67 -7.79
CA SER A 175 -3.70 8.72 -9.26
C SER A 175 -2.31 8.81 -9.90
N GLY A 176 -1.34 9.40 -9.20
CA GLY A 176 0.07 9.40 -9.60
C GLY A 176 0.71 8.01 -9.73
N ARG A 177 0.45 7.08 -8.81
CA ARG A 177 1.00 5.71 -8.89
C ARG A 177 0.40 4.94 -10.08
N LEU A 178 -0.92 5.04 -10.25
CA LEU A 178 -1.62 4.45 -11.39
C LEU A 178 -1.12 5.06 -12.70
N PHE A 179 -0.88 6.37 -12.75
CA PHE A 179 -0.34 7.04 -13.93
C PHE A 179 1.06 6.54 -14.29
N TRP A 180 1.98 6.46 -13.33
CA TRP A 180 3.35 5.97 -13.55
C TRP A 180 3.43 4.48 -13.94
N GLN A 181 2.41 3.70 -13.59
CA GLN A 181 2.26 2.30 -14.02
C GLN A 181 1.45 2.13 -15.31
N SER A 182 0.83 3.20 -15.82
CA SER A 182 -0.01 3.19 -17.02
C SER A 182 0.77 3.49 -18.30
N ALA A 183 0.14 3.24 -19.44
CA ALA A 183 0.62 3.67 -20.76
C ALA A 183 0.88 5.19 -20.85
N GLY A 184 0.27 6.01 -19.99
CA GLY A 184 0.51 7.46 -19.93
C GLY A 184 1.95 7.83 -19.58
N ALA A 185 2.61 7.06 -18.71
CA ALA A 185 4.02 7.27 -18.38
C ALA A 185 4.94 6.98 -19.57
N ALA A 186 4.61 5.95 -20.36
CA ALA A 186 5.36 5.61 -21.57
C ALA A 186 5.26 6.72 -22.64
N ILE A 187 4.10 7.36 -22.78
CA ILE A 187 3.90 8.50 -23.69
C ILE A 187 4.73 9.70 -23.25
N VAL A 188 4.70 10.05 -21.96
CA VAL A 188 5.50 11.16 -21.42
C VAL A 188 6.99 10.89 -21.61
N ALA A 189 7.47 9.69 -21.27
CA ALA A 189 8.85 9.28 -21.50
C ALA A 189 9.24 9.34 -22.99
N GLY A 190 8.33 8.92 -23.89
CA GLY A 190 8.52 9.01 -25.34
C GLY A 190 8.65 10.46 -25.84
N ILE A 191 7.82 11.38 -25.35
CA ILE A 191 7.90 12.81 -25.70
C ILE A 191 9.26 13.38 -25.29
N PHE A 192 9.72 13.13 -24.06
CA PHE A 192 11.02 13.60 -23.59
C PHE A 192 12.18 13.01 -24.40
N LEU A 193 12.08 11.74 -24.80
CA LEU A 193 13.08 11.08 -25.63
C LEU A 193 13.16 11.72 -27.02
N VAL A 194 12.02 12.00 -27.66
CA VAL A 194 11.97 12.69 -28.96
C VAL A 194 12.56 14.10 -28.85
N PHE A 195 12.16 14.88 -27.85
CA PHE A 195 12.74 16.21 -27.62
C PHE A 195 14.25 16.16 -27.39
N GLY A 196 14.74 15.18 -26.62
CA GLY A 196 16.16 14.95 -26.39
C GLY A 196 16.92 14.69 -27.69
N ILE A 197 16.41 13.82 -28.56
CA ILE A 197 17.00 13.53 -29.88
C ILE A 197 16.98 14.78 -30.77
N THR A 198 15.88 15.53 -30.80
CA THR A 198 15.78 16.76 -31.62
C THR A 198 16.79 17.82 -31.19
N ILE A 199 16.93 18.06 -29.88
CA ILE A 199 17.90 19.03 -29.36
C ILE A 199 19.34 18.58 -29.67
N LEU A 200 19.66 17.30 -29.48
CA LEU A 200 20.97 16.75 -29.83
C LEU A 200 21.26 16.89 -31.33
N GLY A 201 20.28 16.62 -32.19
CA GLY A 201 20.36 16.82 -33.63
C GLY A 201 20.67 18.28 -33.99
N ILE A 202 19.91 19.22 -33.44
CA ILE A 202 20.13 20.67 -33.67
C ILE A 202 21.54 21.09 -33.24
N ILE A 203 22.02 20.63 -32.07
CA ILE A 203 23.37 20.94 -31.59
C ILE A 203 24.42 20.35 -32.54
N HIS A 204 24.24 19.10 -32.98
CA HIS A 204 25.19 18.43 -33.87
C HIS A 204 25.29 19.12 -35.24
N PHE A 205 24.15 19.45 -35.85
CA PHE A 205 24.12 20.15 -37.14
C PHE A 205 24.64 21.59 -37.05
N ARG A 206 24.35 22.32 -35.97
CA ARG A 206 24.91 23.67 -35.76
C ARG A 206 26.42 23.65 -35.53
N LYS A 207 26.96 22.58 -34.97
CA LYS A 207 28.41 22.41 -34.79
C LYS A 207 29.09 22.12 -36.13
N LYS A 208 28.53 21.19 -36.91
CA LYS A 208 29.02 20.87 -38.27
C LYS A 208 28.94 22.07 -39.24
N ALA A 209 27.89 22.88 -39.15
CA ALA A 209 27.71 24.08 -39.98
C ALA A 209 28.68 25.23 -39.64
N LYS A 210 29.33 25.19 -38.47
CA LYS A 210 30.39 26.14 -38.09
C LYS A 210 31.79 25.67 -38.47
N GLU A 211 31.92 24.40 -38.85
CA GLU A 211 33.18 23.78 -39.31
C GLU A 211 33.32 23.82 -40.84
N LEU A 212 32.27 24.26 -41.55
CA LEU A 212 32.25 24.66 -42.97
C LEU A 212 32.45 26.17 -43.10
#